data_AF-A0A316R6W0-F1
#
_entry.id   AF-A0A316R6W0-F1
#
_cell.length_a   1.000
_cell.length_b   1.000
_cell.length_c   1.000
_cell.angle_alpha   90.00
_cell.angle_beta   90.00
_cell.angle_gamma   90.00
#
_symmetry.space_group_name_H-M   'P 1'
#
loop_
_entity.id
_entity.type
_entity.pdbx_description
1 polymer ?
#
loop_
_entity_poly.entity_id
_entity_poly.type
_entity_poly.pdbx_seq_one_letter_code
_entity_poly.pdbx_strand_id
1 'polypeptide(L)' 'MSKEELKNEKLYQTTMYMVRKLFEDGTITEEEYRQIDTIFLEKYHPIFGTLLSGISLTSGA' A
#
# COMPACT_ATOMS: atom_id res chain seq x y z
N MET A 1 -10.22 -5.09 16.14
CA MET A 1 -10.33 -3.90 15.30
C MET A 1 -11.13 -2.82 16.02
N SER A 2 -10.43 -1.80 16.54
CA SER A 2 -10.98 -0.56 17.09
C SER A 2 -11.43 0.39 15.97
N LYS A 3 -12.16 1.45 16.33
CA LYS A 3 -12.55 2.50 15.36
C LYS A 3 -11.32 3.24 14.80
N GLU A 4 -10.27 3.38 15.60
CA GLU A 4 -9.03 4.03 15.19
C GLU A 4 -8.24 3.15 14.23
N GLU A 5 -8.11 1.84 14.53
CA GLU A 5 -7.50 0.87 13.63
C GLU A 5 -8.21 0.84 12.27
N LEU A 6 -9.56 0.84 12.26
CA LEU A 6 -10.34 0.89 11.02
C LEU A 6 -10.15 2.22 10.26
N LYS A 7 -9.98 3.34 10.97
CA LYS A 7 -9.73 4.65 10.34
C LYS A 7 -8.36 4.66 9.68
N ASN A 8 -7.33 4.21 10.41
CA ASN A 8 -5.97 4.14 9.88
C ASN A 8 -5.89 3.19 8.69
N GLU A 9 -6.56 2.05 8.75
CA GLU A 9 -6.69 1.13 7.64
C GLU A 9 -7.27 1.82 6.39
N LYS A 10 -8.39 2.53 6.53
CA LYS A 10 -9.00 3.26 5.40
C LYS A 10 -8.05 4.30 4.80
N LEU A 11 -7.33 5.03 5.65
CA LEU A 11 -6.37 6.04 5.22
C LEU A 11 -5.20 5.40 4.46
N TYR A 12 -4.63 4.33 5.00
CA TYR A 12 -3.54 3.59 4.37
C TYR A 12 -3.96 3.04 3.00
N GLN A 13 -5.07 2.29 2.93
CA GLN A 13 -5.54 1.68 1.67
C GLN A 13 -5.89 2.73 0.60
N THR A 14 -6.54 3.83 1.00
CA THR A 14 -6.88 4.92 0.06
C THR A 14 -5.63 5.62 -0.46
N THR A 15 -4.63 5.82 0.40
CA THR A 15 -3.35 6.42 0.02
C THR A 15 -2.61 5.51 -0.95
N MET A 16 -2.44 4.22 -0.59
CA MET A 16 -1.73 3.26 -1.41
C MET A 16 -2.43 2.96 -2.74
N TYR A 17 -3.76 3.07 -2.81
CA TYR A 17 -4.48 3.03 -4.07
C TYR A 17 -4.01 4.14 -5.04
N MET A 18 -3.87 5.38 -4.56
CA MET A 18 -3.37 6.48 -5.40
C MET A 18 -1.89 6.29 -5.77
N VAL A 19 -1.06 5.88 -4.82
CA VAL A 19 0.37 5.62 -5.04
C VAL A 19 0.55 4.52 -6.09
N ARG A 20 -0.26 3.46 -6.04
CA ARG A 20 -0.27 2.40 -7.06
C ARG A 20 -0.64 2.94 -8.44
N LYS A 21 -1.59 3.87 -8.54
CA LYS A 21 -1.91 4.51 -9.82
C LYS A 21 -0.75 5.33 -10.36
N LEU A 22 -0.06 6.09 -9.51
CA LEU A 22 1.14 6.81 -9.92
C LEU A 22 2.25 5.88 -10.41
N PHE A 23 2.39 4.71 -9.79
CA PHE A 23 3.35 3.68 -10.22
C PHE A 23 2.94 3.02 -11.55
N GLU A 24 1.66 2.63 -11.69
CA GLU A 24 1.11 2.06 -12.93
C GLU A 24 1.23 3.05 -14.11
N ASP A 25 1.07 4.34 -13.85
CA ASP A 25 1.24 5.42 -14.84
C ASP A 25 2.72 5.76 -15.12
N GLY A 26 3.67 5.10 -14.44
CA GLY A 26 5.12 5.33 -14.59
C GLY A 26 5.61 6.68 -14.05
N THR A 27 4.79 7.37 -13.23
CA THR A 27 5.13 8.67 -12.63
C THR A 27 6.12 8.55 -11.48
N ILE A 28 6.11 7.41 -10.79
CA ILE A 28 7.07 7.07 -9.73
C ILE A 28 7.73 5.73 -10.05
N THR A 29 8.96 5.58 -9.59
CA THR A 29 9.74 4.34 -9.69
C THR A 29 9.29 3.31 -8.64
N GLU A 30 9.71 2.05 -8.81
CA GLU A 30 9.45 1.00 -7.83
C GLU A 30 10.11 1.30 -6.48
N GLU A 31 11.30 1.92 -6.50
CA GLU A 31 12.02 2.32 -5.28
C GLU A 31 11.24 3.39 -4.52
N GLU A 32 10.74 4.42 -5.22
CA GLU A 32 9.87 5.43 -4.62
C GLU A 32 8.57 4.83 -4.08
N TYR A 33 7.96 3.89 -4.81
CA TYR A 33 6.78 3.16 -4.34
C TYR A 33 7.06 2.44 -3.01
N ARG A 34 8.18 1.71 -2.90
CA ARG A 34 8.57 0.98 -1.67
C ARG A 34 8.87 1.92 -0.50
N GLN A 35 9.52 3.05 -0.76
CA GLN A 35 9.78 4.06 0.25
C GLN A 35 8.47 4.67 0.77
N ILE A 36 7.55 4.99 -0.14
CA ILE A 36 6.21 5.49 0.21
C ILE A 36 5.46 4.46 1.04
N ASP A 37 5.45 3.19 0.63
CA ASP A 37 4.81 2.10 1.38
C ASP A 37 5.37 2.01 2.81
N THR A 38 6.70 2.01 2.96
CA THR A 38 7.37 1.96 4.27
C THR A 38 6.98 3.15 5.16
N ILE A 39 6.96 4.36 4.61
CA ILE A 39 6.55 5.56 5.35
C ILE A 39 5.11 5.46 5.84
N PHE A 40 4.20 4.96 4.99
CA PHE A 40 2.78 4.89 5.33
C PHE A 40 2.42 3.69 6.20
N LEU A 41 3.18 2.61 6.15
CA LEU A 41 3.13 1.50 7.10
C LEU A 41 3.43 1.99 8.52
N GLU A 42 4.55 2.69 8.70
CA GLU A 42 4.93 3.28 10.00
C GLU A 42 3.96 4.37 10.46
N LYS A 43 3.37 5.13 9.53
CA LYS A 43 2.44 6.20 9.88
C LYS A 43 1.09 5.68 10.37
N TYR A 44 0.52 4.71 9.68
CA TYR A 44 -0.86 4.29 9.90
C TYR A 44 -0.98 2.97 10.67
N HIS A 45 0.06 2.14 10.71
CA HIS A 45 0.01 0.81 11.33
C HIS A 45 -1.24 0.04 10.88
N PRO A 46 -1.44 -0.17 9.56
CA PRO A 46 -2.60 -0.89 9.07
C PRO A 46 -2.64 -2.31 9.62
N ILE A 47 -3.85 -2.82 9.80
CA ILE A 47 -4.10 -4.13 10.42
C ILE A 47 -4.30 -5.23 9.38
N PHE A 48 -4.71 -4.86 8.16
CA PHE A 48 -4.63 -5.76 7.02
C PHE A 48 -3.27 -5.59 6.35
N GLY A 49 -2.63 -6.71 6.03
CA GLY A 49 -1.35 -6.68 5.33
C GLY A 49 -1.43 -5.87 4.04
N THR A 50 -0.29 -5.33 3.60
CA THR A 50 -0.23 -4.66 2.30
C THR A 50 -0.67 -5.68 1.25
N LEU A 51 -1.72 -5.37 0.50
CA LEU A 51 -2.31 -6.30 -0.48
C LEU A 51 -1.34 -6.62 -1.65
N LEU A 52 -0.07 -6.23 -1.53
CA LEU A 52 0.98 -6.26 -2.54
C LEU A 52 2.39 -6.39 -1.94
N SER A 53 2.58 -7.18 -0.89
CA SER A 53 3.94 -7.68 -0.57
C SER A 53 4.40 -8.72 -1.60
N GLY A 54 4.63 -8.29 -2.85
CA GLY A 54 5.40 -9.01 -3.86
C GLY A 54 4.87 -10.38 -4.34
N ILE A 55 3.70 -10.83 -3.90
CA ILE A 55 3.10 -12.07 -4.41
C ILE A 55 2.39 -11.75 -5.73
N SER A 56 3.05 -12.06 -6.85
CA SER A 56 2.32 -12.37 -8.08
C SER A 56 1.36 -13.52 -7.77
N LEU A 57 0.10 -13.18 -7.45
CA LEU A 57 -1.01 -14.15 -7.37
C LEU A 57 -1.35 -14.75 -8.75
N THR A 58 -0.61 -14.37 -9.79
CA THR A 58 -0.60 -14.99 -11.11
C THR A 58 0.83 -15.34 -11.51
N SER A 59 1.47 -16.23 -10.75
CA SER A 59 2.56 -17.04 -11.29
C SER A 59 1.92 -18.21 -12.04
N GLY A 60 1.75 -18.05 -13.36
CA GLY A 60 1.48 -19.17 -14.29
C GLY A 60 0.04 -19.71 -14.33
N ALA A 61 -0.67 -19.31 -15.38
CA ALA A 61 -1.48 -20.21 -16.22
C ALA A 61 -1.48 -19.65 -17.65
#